data_AF-A0A260VXI1-F1
#
_entry.id   AF-A0A260VXI1-F1
#
_cell.length_a   1.000
_cell.length_b   1.000
_cell.length_c   1.000
_cell.angle_alpha   90.00
_cell.angle_beta   90.00
_cell.angle_gamma   90.00
#
_symmetry.space_group_name_H-M   'P 1'
#
loop_
_entity.id
_entity.type
_entity.pdbx_description
1 polymer ?
#
loop_
_entity_poly.entity_id
_entity_poly.type
_entity_poly.pdbx_seq_one_letter_code
_entity_poly.pdbx_strand_id
1 'polypeptide(L)' 'MTEERSAETFVGFAVRWEPYGGADDEDIFVAFGISGAEYRRRLWWALNLPSGPDLDDDVRDRLREYSHAYHTPTPSSGR' A
#
# COMPACT_ATOMS: atom_id res chain seq x y z
N MET A 1 -18.31 14.65 -0.98
CA MET A 1 -17.69 13.56 -0.21
C MET A 1 -17.11 12.56 -1.20
N THR A 2 -15.94 12.86 -1.76
CA THR A 2 -15.23 11.97 -2.70
C THR A 2 -13.73 12.15 -2.41
N GLU A 3 -13.33 11.80 -1.18
CA GLU A 3 -11.93 11.89 -0.71
C GLU A 3 -11.32 10.50 -0.45
N GLU A 4 -12.05 9.43 -0.73
CA GLU A 4 -11.65 8.04 -0.42
C GLU A 4 -10.59 7.44 -1.36
N ARG A 5 -10.12 8.17 -2.37
CA ARG A 5 -9.10 7.69 -3.34
C ARG A 5 -7.95 8.68 -3.51
N SER A 6 -7.65 9.45 -2.47
CA SER A 6 -6.52 10.37 -2.44
C SER A 6 -5.20 9.60 -2.22
N ALA A 7 -4.08 10.17 -2.66
CA ALA A 7 -2.73 9.60 -2.45
C ALA A 7 -2.47 9.27 -0.96
N GLU A 8 -2.93 10.14 -0.07
CA GLU A 8 -2.86 9.96 1.39
C GLU A 8 -3.60 8.71 1.87
N THR A 9 -4.76 8.37 1.29
CA THR A 9 -5.52 7.18 1.68
C THR A 9 -4.79 5.90 1.31
N PHE A 10 -4.21 5.85 0.11
CA PHE A 10 -3.44 4.69 -0.33
C PHE A 10 -2.19 4.49 0.52
N VAL A 11 -1.48 5.59 0.79
CA VAL A 11 -0.27 5.57 1.63
C VAL A 11 -0.61 5.23 3.08
N GLY A 12 -1.63 5.86 3.68
CA GLY A 12 -2.03 5.60 5.06
C GLY A 12 -2.48 4.16 5.28
N PHE A 13 -3.13 3.55 4.30
CA PHE A 13 -3.41 2.12 4.33
C PHE A 13 -2.12 1.29 4.26
N ALA A 14 -1.20 1.61 3.36
CA ALA A 14 0.06 0.90 3.25
C ALA A 14 0.88 0.97 4.56
N VAL A 15 0.96 2.15 5.18
CA VAL A 15 1.62 2.37 6.48
C VAL A 15 1.00 1.52 7.59
N ARG A 16 -0.33 1.38 7.61
CA ARG A 16 -1.02 0.52 8.60
C ARG A 16 -0.64 -0.95 8.45
N TRP A 17 -0.42 -1.39 7.23
CA TRP A 17 -0.10 -2.78 6.92
C TRP A 17 1.40 -3.08 6.86
N GLU A 18 2.26 -2.05 6.86
CA GLU A 18 3.72 -2.17 6.83
C GLU A 18 4.28 -3.13 7.90
N PRO A 19 3.83 -3.09 9.18
CA PRO A 19 4.33 -4.01 10.21
C PRO A 19 4.00 -5.49 9.96
N TYR A 20 3.01 -5.75 9.10
CA TYR A 20 2.53 -7.10 8.76
C TYR A 20 3.11 -7.59 7.42
N GLY A 21 3.99 -6.82 6.78
CA GLY A 21 4.50 -7.12 5.44
C GLY A 21 3.63 -6.59 4.29
N GLY A 22 2.63 -5.76 4.62
CA GLY A 22 1.69 -5.17 3.68
C GLY A 22 0.35 -5.91 3.59
N ALA A 23 -0.58 -5.33 2.85
CA ALA A 23 -1.94 -5.86 2.72
C ALA A 23 -2.04 -6.91 1.60
N ASP A 24 -2.91 -7.90 1.81
CA ASP A 24 -3.26 -8.88 0.78
C ASP A 24 -4.31 -8.32 -0.19
N ASP A 25 -4.45 -8.98 -1.35
CA ASP A 25 -5.37 -8.56 -2.41
C ASP A 25 -6.84 -8.54 -1.94
N GLU A 26 -7.23 -9.40 -0.99
CA GLU A 26 -8.58 -9.42 -0.40
C GLU A 26 -8.83 -8.20 0.49
N ASP A 27 -7.90 -7.86 1.39
CA ASP A 27 -8.00 -6.67 2.25
C ASP A 27 -8.04 -5.39 1.42
N ILE A 28 -7.22 -5.32 0.36
CA ILE A 28 -7.22 -4.21 -0.58
C ILE A 28 -8.58 -4.10 -1.30
N PHE A 29 -9.15 -5.22 -1.74
CA PHE A 29 -10.44 -5.22 -2.41
C PHE A 29 -11.57 -4.82 -1.48
N VAL A 30 -11.56 -5.27 -0.22
CA VAL A 30 -12.53 -4.87 0.81
C VAL A 30 -12.42 -3.38 1.13
N ALA A 31 -11.19 -2.85 1.24
CA ALA A 31 -10.97 -1.45 1.61
C ALA A 31 -11.26 -0.46 0.46
N PHE A 32 -10.92 -0.80 -0.77
CA PHE A 32 -10.93 0.13 -1.90
C PHE A 32 -11.80 -0.28 -3.08
N GLY A 33 -12.29 -1.53 -3.12
CA GLY A 33 -13.04 -2.07 -4.25
C GLY A 33 -12.23 -2.21 -5.53
N ILE A 34 -10.89 -2.24 -5.44
CA ILE A 34 -9.96 -2.36 -6.57
C ILE A 34 -9.06 -3.57 -6.37
N SER A 35 -8.47 -4.08 -7.46
CA SER A 35 -7.51 -5.17 -7.37
C SER A 35 -6.21 -4.73 -6.68
N GLY A 36 -5.49 -5.69 -6.08
CA GLY A 36 -4.17 -5.45 -5.51
C GLY A 36 -3.18 -4.82 -6.50
N ALA A 37 -3.26 -5.22 -7.77
CA ALA A 37 -2.46 -4.63 -8.85
C ALA A 37 -2.73 -3.14 -9.06
N GLU A 38 -4.01 -2.78 -9.10
CA GLU A 38 -4.41 -1.40 -9.29
C GLU A 38 -4.07 -0.54 -8.07
N TYR A 39 -4.22 -1.10 -6.87
CA TYR A 39 -3.79 -0.45 -5.62
C TYR A 39 -2.29 -0.19 -5.61
N ARG A 40 -1.45 -1.20 -5.89
CA ARG A 40 0.02 -1.04 -5.91
C ARG A 40 0.47 -0.01 -6.95
N ARG A 41 -0.15 0.00 -8.13
CA ARG A 41 0.13 1.01 -9.17
C ARG A 41 -0.17 2.43 -8.68
N ARG A 42 -1.29 2.61 -7.98
CA ARG A 42 -1.67 3.91 -7.38
C ARG A 42 -0.78 4.30 -6.21
N LEU A 43 -0.44 3.35 -5.34
CA LEU A 43 0.49 3.54 -4.23
C LEU A 43 1.87 3.97 -4.74
N TRP A 44 2.39 3.29 -5.76
CA TRP A 44 3.66 3.67 -6.38
C TRP A 44 3.61 5.11 -6.92
N TRP A 45 2.52 5.50 -7.59
CA TRP A 45 2.37 6.86 -8.08
C TRP A 45 2.28 7.89 -6.93
N ALA A 46 1.55 7.56 -5.86
CA ALA A 46 1.46 8.36 -4.65
C ALA A 46 2.82 8.60 -3.96
N LEU A 47 3.66 7.57 -3.90
CA LEU A 47 5.01 7.63 -3.31
C LEU A 47 6.04 8.36 -4.19
N ASN A 48 5.74 8.59 -5.47
CA ASN A 48 6.63 9.28 -6.41
C ASN A 48 6.19 10.72 -6.71
N LEU A 49 5.05 11.17 -6.18
CA LEU A 49 4.60 12.55 -6.33
C LEU A 49 5.41 13.49 -5.43
N PRO A 50 5.86 14.65 -5.93
CA PRO A 50 6.58 15.64 -5.12
C PRO A 50 5.71 16.31 -4.04
N SER A 51 4.38 16.21 -4.17
CA SER A 51 3.39 16.63 -3.16
C SER A 51 2.82 15.44 -2.39
N GLY A 52 3.53 14.31 -2.35
CA GLY A 52 3.13 13.14 -1.58
C GLY A 52 3.07 13.43 -0.07
N PRO A 53 2.42 12.55 0.71
CA PRO A 53 2.38 12.67 2.15
C PRO A 53 3.80 12.71 2.75
N ASP A 54 3.95 13.51 3.80
CA ASP A 54 5.17 13.59 4.58
C ASP A 54 5.36 12.24 5.30
N LEU A 55 6.39 11.51 4.90
CA LEU A 55 6.71 10.17 5.36
C LEU A 55 8.20 10.11 5.61
N ASP A 56 8.58 9.43 6.69
CA ASP A 56 9.97 9.05 6.92
C ASP A 56 10.52 8.29 5.71
N ASP A 57 11.76 8.60 5.31
CA ASP A 57 12.39 8.00 4.13
C ASP A 57 12.49 6.46 4.27
N ASP A 58 12.75 5.96 5.48
CA ASP A 58 12.73 4.52 5.79
C ASP A 58 11.37 3.86 5.52
N VAL A 59 10.27 4.53 5.89
CA VAL A 59 8.91 4.03 5.66
C VAL A 59 8.62 4.08 4.16
N ARG A 60 8.98 5.18 3.49
CA ARG A 60 8.80 5.34 2.04
C ARG A 60 9.52 4.24 1.25
N ASP A 61 10.75 3.90 1.63
CA ASP A 61 11.50 2.83 0.96
C ASP A 61 10.91 1.45 1.21
N ARG A 62 10.47 1.13 2.43
CA ARG A 62 9.75 -0.13 2.72
C ARG A 62 8.44 -0.25 1.94
N LEU A 63 7.68 0.84 1.82
CA LEU A 63 6.45 0.86 1.02
C LEU A 63 6.73 0.71 -0.48
N ARG A 64 7.85 1.25 -0.97
CA ARG A 64 8.30 1.03 -2.35
C ARG A 64 8.66 -0.43 -2.59
N GLU A 65 9.41 -1.06 -1.69
CA GLU A 65 9.72 -2.48 -1.77
C GLU A 65 8.45 -3.33 -1.81
N TYR A 66 7.48 -3.05 -0.92
CA TYR A 66 6.18 -3.71 -0.93
C TYR A 66 5.41 -3.51 -2.25
N SER A 67 5.43 -2.29 -2.82
CA SER A 67 4.78 -2.02 -4.11
C SER A 67 5.42 -2.80 -5.28
N HIS A 68 6.71 -3.13 -5.16
CA HIS A 68 7.50 -3.88 -6.13
C HIS A 68 7.47 -5.40 -5.90
N ALA A 69 7.21 -5.86 -4.67
CA ALA A 69 7.20 -7.26 -4.28
C ALA A 69 5.96 -8.00 -4.80
N TYR A 70 5.84 -8.13 -6.11
CA TYR A 70 5.15 -9.25 -6.70
C TYR A 70 6.08 -10.46 -6.62
N HIS A 71 5.92 -11.26 -5.57
CA HIS A 71 6.01 -12.74 -5.58
C HIS A 71 6.31 -13.27 -4.18
N THR A 72 5.28 -13.46 -3.36
CA THR A 72 4.92 -14.74 -2.74
C THR A 72 3.74 -14.45 -1.82
N PRO A 73 2.61 -15.17 -1.91
CA PRO A 73 1.72 -15.23 -0.76
C PRO A 73 2.57 -15.78 0.39
N THR A 74 2.79 -14.97 1.42
CA THR A 74 3.30 -15.45 2.70
C THR A 74 2.29 -16.52 3.15
N PRO A 75 2.64 -17.82 3.20
CA PRO A 75 1.74 -18.78 3.78
C PRO A 75 1.56 -18.39 5.25
N SER A 76 0.31 -18.06 5.59
CA SER A 76 -0.23 -17.85 6.92
C SER A 76 0.72 -18.36 8.01
N SER A 77 1.43 -17.44 8.68
CA SER A 77 2.09 -17.75 9.93
C SER A 77 1.02 -17.79 11.02
N GLY A 78 0.23 -18.86 11.01
CA GLY A 78 -0.46 -19.33 12.19
C GLY A 78 0.57 -19.88 13.17
N ARG A 79 0.72 -19.21 14.31
CA ARG A 79 1.15 -19.80 15.59
C ARG A 79 0.46 -19.09 16.74
#